data_AF-A0AAW4YG15-F1
#
_entry.id   AF-A0AAW4YG15-F1
#
_cell.length_a   1.000
_cell.length_b   1.000
_cell.length_c   1.000
_cell.angle_alpha   90.00
_cell.angle_beta   90.00
_cell.angle_gamma   90.00
#
_symmetry.space_group_name_H-M   'P 1'
#
loop_
_entity.id
_entity.type
_entity.pdbx_description
1 polymer ?
#
loop_
_entity_poly.entity_id
_entity_poly.type
_entity_poly.pdbx_seq_one_letter_code
_entity_poly.pdbx_strand_id
1 'polypeptide(L)' 'MSKSDYKLDVGKLKKDTEPTSAISFMAYEIENANNHNLSKMAIKEQLDRSTERGMFPSNLEY' A
#
# COMPACT_ATOMS: atom_id res chain seq x y z
N MET A 1 10.10 -5.57 -17.45
CA MET A 1 9.15 -4.56 -16.91
C MET A 1 9.94 -3.30 -16.62
N SER A 2 9.51 -2.14 -17.14
CA SER A 2 10.15 -0.87 -16.77
C SER A 2 9.99 -0.66 -15.26
N LYS A 3 11.08 -0.35 -14.56
CA LYS A 3 11.08 -0.17 -13.10
C LYS A 3 10.08 0.91 -12.63
N SER A 4 9.70 1.84 -13.50
CA SER A 4 8.89 3.03 -13.21
C SER A 4 7.40 2.83 -12.89
N ASP A 5 6.82 1.64 -13.13
CA ASP A 5 5.35 1.50 -13.18
C ASP A 5 4.76 0.67 -12.02
N TYR A 6 5.51 0.47 -10.93
CA TYR A 6 5.04 -0.32 -9.79
C TYR A 6 3.78 0.32 -9.16
N LYS A 7 2.81 -0.51 -8.83
CA LYS A 7 1.59 -0.12 -8.12
C LYS A 7 1.48 -0.94 -6.84
N LEU A 8 1.27 -0.27 -5.72
CA LEU A 8 1.00 -0.92 -4.44
C LEU A 8 -0.28 -1.75 -4.55
N ASP A 9 -0.22 -3.03 -4.22
CA ASP A 9 -1.38 -3.92 -4.21
C ASP A 9 -2.05 -3.94 -2.83
N VAL A 10 -2.67 -2.83 -2.43
CA VAL A 10 -3.38 -2.72 -1.14
C VAL A 10 -4.70 -3.50 -1.09
N GLY A 11 -5.21 -3.96 -2.24
CA GLY A 11 -6.55 -4.52 -2.37
C GLY A 11 -6.76 -5.90 -1.74
N LYS A 12 -5.69 -6.55 -1.26
CA LYS A 12 -5.77 -7.80 -0.48
C LYS A 12 -6.18 -7.59 0.97
N LEU A 13 -6.06 -6.37 1.48
CA LEU A 13 -6.39 -6.05 2.84
C LEU A 13 -7.89 -5.76 2.96
N LYS A 14 -8.54 -6.47 3.87
CA LYS A 14 -9.96 -6.36 4.16
C LYS A 14 -10.16 -5.80 5.57
N LYS A 15 -11.37 -5.32 5.85
CA LYS A 15 -11.77 -4.83 7.18
C LYS A 15 -11.50 -5.82 8.31
N ASP A 16 -11.62 -7.12 8.03
CA ASP A 16 -11.40 -8.22 8.97
C ASP A 16 -9.95 -8.73 9.01
N THR A 17 -9.05 -8.12 8.23
CA THR A 17 -7.62 -8.46 8.30
C THR A 17 -7.07 -8.08 9.67
N GLU A 18 -6.31 -8.98 10.28
CA GLU A 18 -5.69 -8.74 11.57
C GLU A 18 -4.66 -7.60 11.45
N PRO A 19 -4.66 -6.60 12.37
CA PRO A 19 -3.84 -5.39 12.22
C PRO A 19 -2.35 -5.64 11.99
N THR A 20 -1.74 -6.62 12.67
CA THR A 20 -0.31 -6.94 12.48
C THR A 20 -0.06 -7.46 11.07
N SER A 21 -0.91 -8.37 10.60
CA SER A 21 -0.88 -8.89 9.23
C SER A 21 -1.04 -7.78 8.19
N ALA A 22 -1.95 -6.82 8.43
CA ALA A 22 -2.14 -5.68 7.54
C ALA A 22 -0.89 -4.77 7.48
N ILE A 23 -0.27 -4.48 8.63
CA ILE A 23 0.97 -3.70 8.70
C ILE A 23 2.12 -4.43 7.98
N SER A 24 2.30 -5.73 8.23
CA SER A 24 3.35 -6.53 7.57
C SER A 24 3.20 -6.54 6.06
N PHE A 25 1.97 -6.66 5.56
CA PHE A 25 1.68 -6.64 4.14
C PHE A 25 1.96 -5.27 3.50
N MET A 26 1.57 -4.17 4.16
CA MET A 26 1.89 -2.82 3.66
C MET A 26 3.40 -2.55 3.66
N ALA A 27 4.12 -3.03 4.67
CA ALA A 27 5.58 -2.90 4.72
C ALA A 27 6.25 -3.62 3.53
N TYR A 28 5.77 -4.82 3.20
CA TYR A 28 6.23 -5.58 2.02
C TYR A 28 5.98 -4.82 0.71
N GLU A 29 4.80 -4.23 0.52
CA GLU A 29 4.47 -3.46 -0.68
C GLU A 29 5.33 -2.19 -0.82
N ILE A 30 5.63 -1.51 0.30
CA ILE A 30 6.52 -0.34 0.30
C ILE A 30 7.96 -0.75 -0.03
N GLU A 31 8.45 -1.87 0.50
CA GLU A 31 9.78 -2.39 0.18
C GLU A 31 9.91 -2.71 -1.32
N ASN A 32 8.89 -3.34 -1.89
CA ASN A 32 8.83 -3.59 -3.34
C ASN A 32 8.80 -2.28 -4.14
N ALA A 33 7.99 -1.29 -3.74
CA ALA A 33 7.97 0.01 -4.40
C ALA A 33 9.35 0.70 -4.38
N ASN A 34 10.06 0.62 -3.25
CA ASN A 34 11.43 1.11 -3.13
C ASN A 34 12.39 0.35 -4.05
N ASN A 35 12.30 -0.98 -4.13
CA ASN A 35 13.09 -1.81 -5.05
C ASN A 35 12.82 -1.46 -6.52
N HIS A 36 11.60 -1.00 -6.82
CA HIS A 36 11.19 -0.48 -8.11
C HIS A 36 11.53 1.01 -8.32
N ASN A 37 12.23 1.67 -7.38
CA ASN A 37 12.65 3.08 -7.46
C ASN A 37 11.48 4.06 -7.55
N LEU A 38 10.32 3.71 -6.98
CA LEU A 38 9.25 4.69 -6.80
C LEU A 38 9.72 5.77 -5.82
N SER A 39 9.40 7.02 -6.15
CA SER A 39 9.64 8.11 -5.24
C SER A 39 8.73 7.98 -4.02
N LYS A 40 9.20 8.46 -2.86
CA LYS A 40 8.38 8.54 -1.65
C LYS A 40 7.06 9.29 -1.88
N MET A 41 7.07 10.29 -2.76
CA MET A 41 5.88 11.04 -3.15
C MET A 41 4.88 10.18 -3.93
N ALA A 42 5.36 9.36 -4.88
CA ALA A 42 4.51 8.44 -5.63
C ALA A 42 3.91 7.34 -4.73
N ILE A 43 4.70 6.81 -3.78
CA ILE A 43 4.21 5.85 -2.77
C ILE A 43 3.10 6.51 -1.93
N LYS A 44 3.35 7.74 -1.44
CA LYS A 44 2.37 8.49 -0.65
C LYS A 44 1.09 8.76 -1.44
N GLU A 45 1.17 9.24 -2.67
CA GLU A 45 -0.01 9.45 -3.52
C GLU A 45 -0.83 8.18 -3.72
N GLN A 46 -0.17 7.03 -3.91
CA GLN A 46 -0.87 5.76 -4.08
C GLN A 46 -1.58 5.32 -2.79
N LEU A 47 -0.96 5.53 -1.63
CA LEU A 47 -1.58 5.26 -0.32
C LEU A 47 -2.77 6.21 -0.08
N ASP A 48 -2.59 7.51 -0.25
CA ASP A 48 -3.64 8.52 -0.06
C ASP A 48 -4.86 8.22 -0.95
N ARG A 49 -4.64 7.93 -2.24
CA ARG A 49 -5.71 7.54 -3.18
C ARG A 49 -6.41 6.24 -2.78
N SER A 50 -5.70 5.32 -2.13
CA SER A 50 -6.28 4.08 -1.65
C SER A 50 -7.18 4.32 -0.43
N THR A 51 -6.77 5.21 0.47
CA THR A 51 -7.59 5.69 1.60
C THR A 51 -8.85 6.39 1.11
N GLU A 52 -8.72 7.35 0.19
CA GLU A 52 -9.87 8.08 -0.39
C GLU A 52 -10.88 7.15 -1.09
N ARG A 53 -10.40 6.05 -1.68
CA ARG A 53 -11.26 5.06 -2.36
C ARG A 53 -11.89 4.03 -1.44
N GLY A 54 -11.64 4.10 -0.12
CA GLY A 54 -12.05 3.07 0.84
C GLY A 54 -11.42 1.71 0.54
N MET A 55 -10.30 1.70 -0.19
CA MET A 55 -9.48 0.52 -0.49
C MET A 55 -8.36 0.35 0.54
N PHE A 56 -8.19 1.32 1.44
CA PHE A 56 -7.31 1.19 2.58
C PHE A 56 -7.95 0.29 3.64
N PRO A 57 -7.15 -0.46 4.40
CA PRO A 57 -7.68 -1.36 5.42
C PRO A 57 -8.39 -0.52 6.49
N SER A 58 -9.72 -0.63 6.57
CA SER A 58 -10.51 0.15 7.52
C SER A 58 -10.18 -0.18 9.00
N ASN A 59 -9.48 -1.29 9.24
CA ASN A 59 -8.94 -1.66 10.56
C ASN A 59 -7.69 -0.83 10.95
N LEU A 60 -7.16 -0.01 10.04
CA LEU A 60 -6.03 0.89 10.26
C LEU A 60 -6.41 2.38 10.11
N GLU A 61 -7.67 2.67 9.81
CA GLU A 61 -8.24 4.02 9.86
C GLU A 61 -8.61 4.33 11.32
N TYR A 62 -7.78 5.12 12.00
CA TYR A 62 -7.99 5.58 13.39
C TYR A 62 -8.22 7.09 13.44
#